data_AF-A0A4U0P4T1-F1
#
_entry.id   AF-A0A4U0P4T1-F1
#
_cell.length_a   1.000
_cell.length_b   1.000
_cell.length_c   1.000
_cell.angle_alpha   90.00
_cell.angle_beta   90.00
_cell.angle_gamma   90.00
#
_symmetry.space_group_name_H-M   'P 1'
#
loop_
_entity.id
_entity.type
_entity.pdbx_description
1 polymer ?
#
loop_
_entity_poly.entity_id
_entity_poly.type
_entity_poly.pdbx_seq_one_letter_code
_entity_poly.pdbx_strand_id
1 'polypeptide(L)'
;MKTRITLILFMAVSIIGLSSCSKETIDSITRDTALNIITAGVWQKATKTISGNSDNTLNITTELLAEDQTLNFDKDGKAWIKTEGSDVQTSKNYNLSSPKKMTFDGMDYDIKENIVQSIATLTLINITASVRTEIVFKRKR
;
A
#
# COMPACT_ATOMS: atom_id res chain seq x y z
N MET A 1 -37.01 -17.48 -42.03
CA MET A 1 -36.45 -18.13 -40.82
C MET A 1 -34.92 -18.06 -40.73
N LYS A 2 -34.17 -18.10 -41.84
CA LYS A 2 -32.70 -18.01 -41.86
C LYS A 2 -32.09 -16.67 -41.38
N THR A 3 -32.76 -15.54 -41.61
CA THR A 3 -32.26 -14.20 -41.24
C THR A 3 -32.31 -13.88 -39.74
N ARG A 4 -33.18 -14.55 -38.97
CA ARG A 4 -33.28 -14.34 -37.52
C ARG A 4 -32.19 -15.04 -36.72
N ILE A 5 -31.62 -16.12 -37.26
CA ILE A 5 -30.54 -16.89 -36.63
C ILE A 5 -29.20 -16.14 -36.76
N THR A 6 -28.95 -15.45 -37.88
CA THR A 6 -27.72 -14.67 -38.10
C THR A 6 -27.63 -13.43 -37.19
N LEU A 7 -28.76 -12.78 -36.89
CA LEU A 7 -28.78 -11.59 -36.03
C LEU A 7 -28.50 -11.93 -34.55
N ILE A 8 -28.97 -13.09 -34.09
CA ILE A 8 -28.72 -13.57 -32.72
C ILE A 8 -27.24 -13.99 -32.56
N LEU A 9 -26.62 -14.53 -33.61
CA LEU A 9 -25.22 -14.93 -33.60
C LEU A 9 -24.27 -13.72 -33.52
N PHE A 10 -24.61 -12.59 -34.14
CA PHE A 10 -23.82 -11.35 -34.02
C PHE A 10 -23.96 -10.68 -32.63
N MET A 11 -25.12 -10.78 -31.99
CA MET A 11 -25.32 -10.22 -30.66
C MET A 11 -24.64 -11.03 -29.56
N ALA A 12 -24.46 -12.35 -29.76
CA ALA A 12 -23.75 -13.23 -28.83
C ALA A 12 -22.21 -13.02 -28.84
N VAL A 13 -21.62 -12.58 -29.95
CA VAL A 13 -20.17 -12.34 -30.06
C VAL A 13 -19.74 -11.02 -29.38
N SER A 14 -20.65 -10.05 -29.25
CA SER A 14 -20.36 -8.75 -28.63
C SER A 14 -20.28 -8.79 -27.09
N ILE A 15 -20.77 -9.84 -26.43
CA ILE A 15 -20.80 -9.94 -24.96
C ILE A 15 -19.51 -10.56 -24.40
N ILE A 16 -18.72 -11.22 -25.24
CA ILE A 16 -17.50 -11.93 -24.82
C ILE A 16 -16.27 -10.99 -24.73
N GLY A 17 -16.39 -9.74 -25.21
CA GLY A 17 -15.28 -8.77 -25.23
C GLY A 17 -15.10 -7.91 -23.98
N LEU A 18 -16.07 -7.85 -23.06
CA LEU A 18 -16.06 -6.89 -21.93
C LEU A 18 -15.66 -7.52 -20.58
N SER A 19 -15.56 -8.84 -20.49
CA SER A 19 -15.22 -9.56 -19.26
C SER A 19 -13.73 -9.88 -19.13
N SER A 20 -12.87 -9.37 -20.01
CA SER A 20 -11.40 -9.48 -19.89
C SER A 20 -10.72 -8.22 -19.35
N CYS A 21 -11.44 -7.11 -19.16
CA CYS A 21 -10.99 -5.98 -18.33
C CYS A 21 -11.30 -6.21 -16.83
N SER A 22 -11.47 -7.47 -16.42
CA SER A 22 -12.35 -7.87 -15.31
C SER A 22 -11.79 -7.80 -13.91
N LYS A 23 -10.47 -7.81 -13.71
CA LYS A 23 -9.87 -7.67 -12.37
C LYS A 23 -8.54 -6.93 -12.43
N GLU A 24 -7.65 -7.37 -13.32
CA GLU A 24 -6.33 -6.77 -13.51
C GLU A 24 -6.38 -5.26 -13.80
N THR A 25 -7.31 -4.81 -14.65
CA THR A 25 -7.48 -3.38 -14.95
C THR A 25 -7.96 -2.59 -13.73
N ILE A 26 -8.93 -3.13 -12.98
CA ILE A 26 -9.48 -2.48 -11.77
C ILE A 26 -8.40 -2.42 -10.67
N ASP A 27 -7.66 -3.50 -10.49
CA ASP A 27 -6.59 -3.59 -9.50
C ASP A 27 -5.44 -2.64 -9.84
N SER A 28 -5.09 -2.50 -11.13
CA SER A 28 -4.06 -1.54 -11.57
C SER A 28 -4.48 -0.08 -11.30
N ILE A 29 -5.72 0.30 -11.63
CA ILE A 29 -6.24 1.65 -11.36
C ILE A 29 -6.29 1.92 -9.85
N THR A 30 -6.75 0.94 -9.08
CA THR A 30 -6.85 1.07 -7.62
C THR A 30 -5.46 1.16 -6.98
N ARG A 31 -4.48 0.44 -7.52
CA ARG A 31 -3.09 0.48 -7.04
C ARG A 31 -2.48 1.84 -7.31
N ASP A 32 -2.66 2.37 -8.51
CA ASP A 32 -2.11 3.68 -8.88
C ASP A 32 -2.79 4.80 -8.08
N THR A 33 -4.09 4.67 -7.81
CA THR A 33 -4.83 5.56 -6.90
C THR A 33 -4.25 5.51 -5.49
N ALA A 34 -4.05 4.30 -4.95
CA ALA A 34 -3.45 4.10 -3.64
C ALA A 34 -2.02 4.67 -3.57
N LEU A 35 -1.20 4.45 -4.59
CA LEU A 35 0.14 5.01 -4.69
C LEU A 35 0.12 6.54 -4.68
N ASN A 36 -0.75 7.17 -5.49
CA ASN A 36 -0.91 8.62 -5.50
C ASN A 36 -1.35 9.15 -4.13
N ILE A 37 -2.23 8.46 -3.42
CA ILE A 37 -2.66 8.86 -2.08
C ILE A 37 -1.51 8.72 -1.07
N ILE A 38 -0.77 7.61 -1.08
CA ILE A 38 0.34 7.34 -0.16
C ILE A 38 1.48 8.35 -0.35
N THR A 39 1.82 8.66 -1.61
CA THR A 39 2.86 9.62 -2.00
C THR A 39 2.44 11.08 -1.78
N ALA A 40 1.14 11.36 -1.65
CA ALA A 40 0.65 12.71 -1.44
C ALA A 40 0.96 13.24 -0.03
N GLY A 41 1.87 14.21 0.07
CA GLY A 41 2.17 14.88 1.33
C GLY A 41 3.17 14.11 2.20
N VAL A 42 3.28 14.55 3.46
CA VAL A 42 4.35 14.15 4.37
C VAL A 42 3.80 13.33 5.53
N TRP A 43 4.50 12.24 5.87
CA TRP A 43 4.26 11.43 7.06
C TRP A 43 5.18 11.90 8.18
N GLN A 44 4.63 12.16 9.36
CA GLN A 44 5.37 12.78 10.47
C GLN A 44 5.69 11.83 11.61
N LYS A 45 4.96 10.71 11.68
CA LYS A 45 5.22 9.66 12.66
C LYS A 45 5.19 8.33 11.97
N ALA A 46 6.13 7.46 12.35
CA ALA A 46 6.11 6.07 11.97
C ALA A 46 6.53 5.24 13.18
N THR A 47 5.72 4.25 13.54
CA THR A 47 5.98 3.39 14.70
C THR A 47 5.89 1.95 14.26
N LYS A 48 6.85 1.12 14.68
CA LYS A 48 6.86 -0.32 14.47
C LYS A 48 6.60 -1.03 15.80
N THR A 49 5.60 -1.91 15.82
CA THR A 49 5.28 -2.75 16.96
C THR A 49 5.43 -4.22 16.57
N ILE A 50 6.18 -4.97 17.37
CA ILE A 50 6.31 -6.42 17.28
C ILE A 50 5.58 -7.00 18.50
N SER A 51 4.71 -7.99 18.26
CA SER A 51 3.88 -8.61 19.30
C SER A 51 3.64 -10.09 19.02
N GLY A 52 3.23 -10.86 20.03
CA GLY A 52 2.91 -12.28 19.89
C GLY A 52 4.11 -13.23 19.99
N ASN A 53 5.28 -12.73 20.41
CA ASN A 53 6.39 -13.60 20.80
C ASN A 53 6.12 -14.23 22.17
N SER A 54 6.55 -15.48 22.33
CA SER A 54 6.53 -16.20 23.61
C SER A 54 7.47 -15.59 24.64
N ASP A 55 8.59 -15.02 24.19
CA ASP A 55 9.45 -14.16 25.01
C ASP A 55 8.90 -12.73 24.99
N ASN A 56 8.42 -12.27 26.15
CA ASN A 56 7.82 -10.96 26.26
C ASN A 56 8.81 -9.81 26.04
N THR A 57 10.12 -10.05 26.19
CA THR A 57 11.15 -9.03 25.94
C THR A 57 11.30 -8.69 24.45
N LEU A 58 10.84 -9.58 23.55
CA LEU A 58 10.83 -9.37 22.11
C LEU A 58 9.57 -8.64 21.61
N ASN A 59 8.59 -8.42 22.49
CA ASN A 59 7.38 -7.67 22.18
C ASN A 59 7.64 -6.16 22.39
N ILE A 60 8.21 -5.52 21.38
CA ILE A 60 8.70 -4.14 21.45
C ILE A 60 7.91 -3.18 20.56
N THR A 61 7.92 -1.91 20.92
CA THR A 61 7.48 -0.80 20.06
C THR A 61 8.63 0.17 19.89
N THR A 62 8.90 0.57 18.64
CA THR A 62 10.01 1.45 18.28
C THR A 62 9.52 2.53 17.32
N GLU A 63 9.96 3.77 17.55
CA GLU A 63 9.74 4.85 16.59
C GLU A 63 10.74 4.73 15.42
N LEU A 64 10.23 4.78 14.20
CA LEU A 64 11.04 4.70 12.98
C LEU A 64 11.46 6.09 12.48
N LEU A 65 10.88 7.15 13.03
CA LEU A 65 11.21 8.54 12.76
C LEU A 65 11.44 9.23 14.10
N ALA A 66 12.51 10.02 14.20
CA ALA A 66 12.69 10.96 15.29
C ALA A 66 11.68 12.12 15.21
N GLU A 67 11.57 12.92 16.28
CA GLU A 67 10.57 14.01 16.36
C GLU A 67 10.74 15.08 15.26
N ASP A 68 11.96 15.32 14.81
CA ASP A 68 12.34 16.27 13.76
C ASP A 68 12.42 15.62 12.36
N GLN A 69 12.05 14.35 12.26
CA GLN A 69 12.07 13.60 11.01
C GLN A 69 10.70 13.46 10.37
N THR A 70 10.73 13.47 9.05
CA THR A 70 9.55 13.26 8.22
C THR A 70 9.85 12.23 7.15
N LEU A 71 8.80 11.57 6.66
CA LEU A 71 8.89 10.55 5.63
C LEU A 71 7.99 10.91 4.45
N ASN A 72 8.52 10.77 3.25
CA ASN A 72 7.81 10.93 2.00
C ASN A 72 7.99 9.66 1.16
N PHE A 73 6.89 9.03 0.77
CA PHE A 73 6.94 8.00 -0.26
C PHE A 73 7.02 8.68 -1.62
N ASP A 74 7.95 8.25 -2.46
CA ASP A 74 8.14 8.76 -3.82
C ASP A 74 7.88 7.65 -4.85
N LYS A 75 7.52 8.04 -6.08
CA LYS A 75 7.19 7.12 -7.18
C LYS A 75 8.40 6.32 -7.67
N ASP A 76 9.61 6.71 -7.29
CA ASP A 76 10.85 5.94 -7.51
C ASP A 76 10.98 4.64 -6.69
N GLY A 77 10.00 4.36 -5.81
CA GLY A 77 10.04 3.19 -4.92
C GLY A 77 10.86 3.40 -3.65
N LYS A 78 11.14 4.66 -3.29
CA LYS A 78 11.83 5.05 -2.05
C LYS A 78 10.90 5.80 -1.11
N ALA A 79 10.97 5.43 0.16
CA ALA A 79 10.45 6.20 1.27
C ALA A 79 11.60 7.03 1.84
N TRP A 80 11.68 8.30 1.43
CA TRP A 80 12.70 9.25 1.82
C TRP A 80 12.43 9.79 3.22
N ILE A 81 13.42 9.70 4.10
CA ILE A 81 13.41 10.25 5.45
C ILE A 81 14.27 11.50 5.44
N LYS A 82 13.66 12.62 5.82
CA LYS A 82 14.28 13.94 5.90
C LYS A 82 14.26 14.43 7.34
N THR A 83 15.41 14.90 7.82
CA THR A 83 15.54 15.62 9.09
C THR A 83 15.36 17.13 8.85
N GLU A 84 14.61 17.81 9.71
CA GLU A 84 14.42 19.26 9.65
C GLU A 84 15.76 20.00 9.76
N GLY A 85 16.00 20.97 8.88
CA GLY A 85 17.27 21.73 8.85
C GLY A 85 18.49 20.98 8.31
N SER A 86 18.34 19.74 7.82
CA SER A 86 19.42 18.97 7.21
C SER A 86 19.17 18.70 5.72
N ASP A 87 20.25 18.71 4.94
CA ASP A 87 20.27 18.24 3.55
C ASP A 87 20.50 16.72 3.44
N VAL A 88 20.84 16.05 4.55
CA VAL A 88 21.03 14.60 4.58
C VAL A 88 19.68 13.90 4.56
N GLN A 89 19.51 13.00 3.60
CA GLN A 89 18.32 12.15 3.48
C GLN A 89 18.74 10.69 3.49
N THR A 90 17.95 9.87 4.17
CA THR A 90 18.06 8.42 4.09
C THR A 90 16.81 7.87 3.43
N SER A 91 16.86 6.64 2.91
CA SER A 91 15.67 6.03 2.32
C SER A 91 15.51 4.57 2.66
N LYS A 92 14.25 4.14 2.63
CA LYS A 92 13.84 2.74 2.69
C LYS A 92 13.19 2.35 1.38
N ASN A 93 13.48 1.15 0.89
CA ASN A 93 12.82 0.64 -0.31
C ASN A 93 11.37 0.31 0.03
N TYR A 94 10.46 0.58 -0.91
CA TYR A 94 9.11 0.10 -0.84
C TYR A 94 8.56 -0.24 -2.23
N ASN A 95 7.55 -1.10 -2.27
CA ASN A 95 6.82 -1.43 -3.49
C ASN A 95 5.37 -1.72 -3.16
N LEU A 96 4.45 -1.13 -3.91
CA LEU A 96 3.02 -1.40 -3.78
C LEU A 96 2.63 -2.50 -4.79
N SER A 97 2.71 -3.76 -4.38
CA SER A 97 2.42 -4.91 -5.26
C SER A 97 0.92 -5.03 -5.59
N SER A 98 0.05 -4.53 -4.72
CA SER A 98 -1.39 -4.40 -4.96
C SER A 98 -1.95 -3.25 -4.11
N PRO A 99 -3.21 -2.81 -4.31
CA PRO A 99 -3.82 -1.78 -3.45
C PRO A 99 -3.88 -2.16 -1.96
N LYS A 100 -3.69 -3.45 -1.65
CA LYS A 100 -3.76 -4.03 -0.31
C LYS A 100 -2.45 -4.61 0.19
N LYS A 101 -1.36 -4.54 -0.59
CA LYS A 101 -0.08 -5.14 -0.21
C LYS A 101 1.07 -4.23 -0.55
N MET A 102 1.97 -4.06 0.43
CA MET A 102 3.17 -3.26 0.30
C MET A 102 4.37 -4.05 0.81
N THR A 103 5.42 -4.12 0.01
CA THR A 103 6.76 -4.47 0.51
C THR A 103 7.37 -3.20 1.08
N PHE A 104 7.88 -3.23 2.30
CA PHE A 104 8.58 -2.10 2.94
C PHE A 104 9.83 -2.61 3.65
N ASP A 105 10.98 -2.02 3.35
CA ASP A 105 12.30 -2.42 3.87
C ASP A 105 12.57 -3.94 3.75
N GLY A 106 12.13 -4.53 2.62
CA GLY A 106 12.34 -5.95 2.30
C GLY A 106 11.34 -6.93 2.91
N MET A 107 10.33 -6.46 3.66
CA MET A 107 9.26 -7.32 4.18
C MET A 107 7.91 -6.98 3.55
N ASP A 108 7.10 -8.02 3.29
CA ASP A 108 5.75 -7.87 2.75
C ASP A 108 4.72 -7.65 3.85
N TYR A 109 3.84 -6.69 3.64
CA TYR A 109 2.79 -6.31 4.56
C TYR A 109 1.45 -6.20 3.84
N ASP A 110 0.38 -6.57 4.55
CA ASP A 110 -0.98 -6.20 4.17
C ASP A 110 -1.27 -4.77 4.66
N ILE A 111 -1.86 -3.97 3.78
CA ILE A 111 -2.37 -2.64 4.09
C ILE A 111 -3.76 -2.79 4.71
N LYS A 112 -3.93 -2.29 5.93
CA LYS A 112 -5.22 -2.37 6.64
C LYS A 112 -6.29 -1.49 6.01
N GLU A 113 -5.93 -0.26 5.63
CA GLU A 113 -6.87 0.73 5.10
C GLU A 113 -7.37 0.39 3.69
N ASN A 114 -8.61 0.80 3.37
CA ASN A 114 -9.10 0.87 1.99
C ASN A 114 -8.72 2.24 1.41
N ILE A 115 -7.66 2.28 0.61
CA ILE A 115 -7.10 3.54 0.09
C ILE A 115 -7.82 3.94 -1.20
N VAL A 116 -9.04 4.45 -1.05
CA VAL A 116 -9.86 5.00 -2.15
C VAL A 116 -9.93 6.53 -2.11
N GLN A 117 -9.46 7.14 -1.01
CA GLN A 117 -9.43 8.57 -0.77
C GLN A 117 -8.27 8.91 0.17
N SER A 118 -8.04 10.21 0.42
CA SER A 118 -6.98 10.65 1.33
C SER A 118 -7.06 9.96 2.71
N ILE A 119 -5.90 9.54 3.21
CA ILE A 119 -5.76 8.86 4.50
C ILE A 119 -4.84 9.67 5.42
N ALA A 120 -5.19 9.71 6.70
CA ALA A 120 -4.33 10.30 7.74
C ALA A 120 -3.41 9.27 8.40
N THR A 121 -3.71 7.98 8.20
CA THR A 121 -2.98 6.85 8.79
C THR A 121 -2.85 5.75 7.75
N LEU A 122 -1.65 5.19 7.65
CA LEU A 122 -1.35 4.01 6.86
C LEU A 122 -0.81 2.93 7.80
N THR A 123 -1.46 1.78 7.83
CA THR A 123 -1.12 0.67 8.72
C THR A 123 -0.72 -0.54 7.88
N LEU A 124 0.51 -1.01 8.09
CA LEU A 124 1.10 -2.17 7.45
C LEU A 124 1.17 -3.33 8.45
N ILE A 125 0.61 -4.49 8.12
CA ILE A 125 0.58 -5.68 8.98
C ILE A 125 1.28 -6.85 8.31
N ASN A 126 2.24 -7.45 9.00
CA ASN A 126 2.81 -8.74 8.65
C ASN A 126 2.55 -9.69 9.82
N ILE A 127 1.97 -10.86 9.53
CA ILE A 127 1.79 -11.93 10.50
C ILE A 127 2.54 -13.14 9.99
N THR A 128 3.55 -13.56 10.75
CA THR A 128 4.33 -14.76 10.47
C THR A 128 4.25 -15.68 11.68
N ALA A 129 3.62 -16.85 11.51
CA ALA A 129 3.26 -17.75 12.61
C ALA A 129 2.47 -17.00 13.72
N SER A 130 2.99 -16.96 14.95
CA SER A 130 2.36 -16.25 16.08
C SER A 130 2.81 -14.79 16.21
N VAL A 131 3.79 -14.34 15.43
CA VAL A 131 4.37 -13.00 15.55
C VAL A 131 3.69 -12.04 14.60
N ARG A 132 3.19 -10.93 15.16
CA ARG A 132 2.60 -9.82 14.42
C ARG A 132 3.53 -8.62 14.45
N THR A 133 3.96 -8.19 13.27
CA THR A 133 4.66 -6.93 13.05
C THR A 133 3.69 -5.91 12.44
N GLU A 134 3.53 -4.77 13.09
CA GLU A 134 2.69 -3.66 12.63
C GLU A 134 3.55 -2.41 12.46
N ILE A 135 3.39 -1.71 11.34
CA ILE A 135 3.97 -0.38 11.12
C ILE A 135 2.84 0.61 10.90
N VAL A 136 2.79 1.68 11.67
CA VAL A 136 1.77 2.73 11.57
C VAL A 136 2.42 4.05 11.21
N PHE A 137 2.11 4.56 10.02
CA PHE A 137 2.47 5.91 9.59
C PHE A 137 1.31 6.88 9.85
N LYS A 138 1.61 8.10 10.32
CA LYS A 138 0.60 9.15 10.54
C LYS A 138 1.02 10.47 9.94
N ARG A 139 0.07 11.19 9.36
CA ARG A 139 0.23 12.59 8.91
C ARG A 139 0.03 13.57 10.07
N LYS A 140 0.46 14.83 9.88
CA LYS A 140 0.00 15.94 10.73
C LYS A 140 -1.51 16.06 10.57
N ARG A 141 -2.23 16.15 11.68
CA ARG A 141 -3.61 16.65 11.67
C ARG A 141 -3.59 18.17 11.61
#